data_AF-A0A656GCA2-F1
#
_entry.id   AF-A0A656GCA2-F1
#
_cell.length_a   1.000
_cell.length_b   1.000
_cell.length_c   1.000
_cell.angle_alpha   90.00
_cell.angle_beta   90.00
_cell.angle_gamma   90.00
#
_symmetry.space_group_name_H-M   'P 1'
#
loop_
_entity.id
_entity.type
_entity.pdbx_description
1 polymer ?
#
loop_
_entity_poly.entity_id
_entity_poly.type
_entity_poly.pdbx_seq_one_letter_code
_entity_poly.pdbx_strand_id
1 'polypeptide(L)'
;LSYSLYLWHWPVVVWMNYTGLLGDTRTVLLGIGVALTLGLISWRLIERPASPHQPDQRRKFAMPAALVVLVFVAGALVGATRGAVSPLRPISVSDKAHFIQEYVDRQHNLYESYWLKCDAFSALTQRGQSAIDETCTRKQGPGGVFLWGDSHAQALSLGLRTLLTRTTPFYQVASASCVPDLNDHEGRASATSKACDYSNRTALQSIDRLHPDIVVIAQKDGHDKTDWKRIAARLKGFGVKHIVLIGPMPSWSPSLPSVIVNRHWGLSESYIRDPALDQSVMRVDQATRALALSAGIQFVSLIDKLCIADACRVRLENSRSLLQIDSGHLSAEGSLYVVRNYVLPQLVNESSTQRGAEL
;
A
#
# COMPACT_ATOMS: atom_id res chain seq x y z
N LEU A 1 -35.77 -12.52 12.60
CA LEU A 1 -34.44 -12.52 13.28
C LEU A 1 -33.27 -12.59 12.29
N SER A 2 -33.23 -13.56 11.35
CA SER A 2 -32.10 -13.68 10.39
C SER A 2 -31.85 -12.39 9.60
N TYR A 3 -32.90 -11.76 9.08
CA TYR A 3 -32.82 -10.48 8.38
C TYR A 3 -32.37 -9.32 9.28
N SER A 4 -33.01 -9.12 10.44
CA SER A 4 -32.57 -8.11 11.42
C SER A 4 -31.11 -8.30 11.87
N LEU A 5 -30.67 -9.53 12.13
CA LEU A 5 -29.27 -9.79 12.51
C LEU A 5 -28.31 -9.47 11.35
N TYR A 6 -28.70 -9.81 10.12
CA TYR A 6 -27.96 -9.42 8.92
C TYR A 6 -27.81 -7.89 8.82
N LEU A 7 -28.81 -7.12 9.23
CA LEU A 7 -28.74 -5.66 9.20
C LEU A 7 -27.78 -5.09 10.25
N TRP A 8 -27.69 -5.69 11.44
CA TRP A 8 -26.94 -5.13 12.58
C TRP A 8 -25.52 -5.66 12.75
N HIS A 9 -25.18 -6.85 12.24
CA HIS A 9 -23.83 -7.39 12.43
C HIS A 9 -22.75 -6.54 11.76
N TRP A 10 -22.97 -6.06 10.53
CA TRP A 10 -22.00 -5.21 9.82
C TRP A 10 -21.73 -3.86 10.52
N PRO A 11 -22.74 -3.06 10.91
CA PRO A 11 -22.51 -1.83 11.67
C PRO A 11 -21.67 -2.04 12.94
N VAL A 12 -21.91 -3.12 13.68
CA VAL A 12 -21.15 -3.45 14.89
C VAL A 12 -19.70 -3.81 14.54
N VAL A 13 -19.49 -4.68 13.54
CA VAL A 13 -18.14 -5.06 13.08
C VAL A 13 -17.36 -3.84 12.59
N VAL A 14 -17.99 -2.95 11.83
CA VAL A 14 -17.37 -1.70 11.33
C VAL A 14 -16.96 -0.78 12.48
N TRP A 15 -17.85 -0.59 13.47
CA TRP A 15 -17.54 0.21 14.66
C TRP A 15 -16.37 -0.37 15.47
N MET A 16 -16.33 -1.68 15.64
CA MET A 16 -15.23 -2.38 16.31
C MET A 16 -13.92 -2.26 15.54
N ASN A 17 -13.95 -2.35 14.21
CA ASN A 17 -12.77 -2.17 13.38
C ASN A 17 -12.18 -0.76 13.55
N TYR A 18 -13.03 0.26 13.50
CA TYR A 18 -12.62 1.66 13.62
C TYR A 18 -12.01 1.98 14.99
N THR A 19 -12.52 1.34 16.04
CA THR A 19 -12.02 1.48 17.42
C THR A 19 -10.82 0.56 17.73
N GLY A 20 -10.39 -0.29 16.80
CA GLY A 20 -9.28 -1.23 17.01
C GLY A 20 -9.64 -2.43 17.92
N LEU A 21 -10.93 -2.67 18.16
CA LEU A 21 -11.43 -3.70 19.07
C LEU A 21 -11.57 -5.08 18.43
N LEU A 22 -11.21 -5.27 17.15
CA LEU A 22 -11.26 -6.58 16.49
C LEU A 22 -10.08 -7.50 16.83
N GLY A 23 -9.00 -6.97 17.41
CA GLY A 23 -7.78 -7.73 17.72
C GLY A 23 -7.85 -8.58 19.00
N ASP A 24 -8.85 -8.36 19.86
CA ASP A 24 -9.02 -9.10 21.13
C ASP A 24 -10.24 -10.03 21.07
N THR A 25 -10.09 -11.25 21.57
CA THR A 25 -11.17 -12.25 21.55
C THR A 25 -12.34 -11.84 22.44
N ARG A 26 -12.07 -11.18 23.58
CA ARG A 26 -13.14 -10.78 24.51
C ARG A 26 -14.01 -9.68 23.92
N THR A 27 -13.41 -8.71 23.26
CA THR A 27 -14.14 -7.64 22.56
C THR A 27 -14.94 -8.18 21.39
N VAL A 28 -14.40 -9.14 20.62
CA VAL A 28 -15.15 -9.84 19.55
C VAL A 28 -16.41 -10.53 20.08
N LEU A 29 -16.32 -11.26 21.19
CA LEU A 29 -17.48 -11.90 21.82
C LEU A 29 -18.52 -10.87 22.29
N LEU A 30 -18.08 -9.75 22.86
CA LEU A 30 -18.97 -8.64 23.23
C LEU A 30 -19.70 -8.09 22.00
N GLY A 31 -18.99 -7.88 20.89
CA GLY A 31 -19.55 -7.41 19.62
C GLY A 31 -20.64 -8.33 19.07
N ILE A 32 -20.43 -9.65 19.12
CA ILE A 32 -21.46 -10.63 18.73
C ILE A 32 -22.71 -10.48 19.60
N GLY A 33 -22.54 -10.32 20.93
CA GLY A 33 -23.65 -10.08 21.85
C GLY A 33 -24.44 -8.80 21.54
N VAL A 34 -23.74 -7.71 21.19
CA VAL A 34 -24.37 -6.44 20.79
C VAL A 34 -25.15 -6.60 19.49
N ALA A 35 -24.57 -7.24 18.46
CA ALA A 35 -25.25 -7.47 17.18
C ALA A 35 -26.52 -8.33 17.34
N LEU A 36 -26.47 -9.39 18.17
CA LEU A 36 -27.63 -10.23 18.49
C LEU A 36 -28.72 -9.46 19.22
N THR A 37 -28.34 -8.63 20.20
CA THR A 37 -29.29 -7.81 20.97
C THR A 37 -30.01 -6.80 20.09
N LEU A 38 -29.26 -6.08 19.25
CA LEU A 38 -29.82 -5.12 18.27
C LEU A 38 -30.71 -5.84 17.24
N GLY A 39 -30.27 -7.00 16.74
CA GLY A 39 -31.07 -7.85 15.86
C GLY A 39 -32.39 -8.30 16.50
N LEU A 40 -32.39 -8.66 17.79
CA LEU A 40 -33.59 -9.06 18.52
C LEU A 40 -34.56 -7.90 18.76
N ILE A 41 -34.03 -6.72 19.11
CA ILE A 41 -34.82 -5.49 19.27
C ILE A 41 -35.48 -5.11 17.94
N SER A 42 -34.70 -5.08 16.86
CA SER A 42 -35.18 -4.81 15.50
C SER A 42 -36.25 -5.79 15.06
N TRP A 43 -36.06 -7.09 15.32
CA TRP A 43 -37.06 -8.11 15.02
C TRP A 43 -38.39 -7.85 15.77
N ARG A 44 -38.33 -7.52 17.06
CA ARG A 44 -39.55 -7.27 17.87
C ARG A 44 -40.29 -6.00 17.47
N LEU A 45 -39.56 -4.95 17.10
CA LEU A 45 -40.14 -3.62 16.84
C LEU A 45 -40.51 -3.39 15.37
N ILE A 46 -39.83 -4.03 14.42
CA ILE A 46 -40.00 -3.79 12.98
C ILE A 46 -40.65 -4.99 12.29
N GLU A 47 -40.12 -6.20 12.50
CA GLU A 47 -40.62 -7.41 11.82
C GLU A 47 -41.95 -7.93 12.44
N ARG A 48 -42.17 -7.73 13.75
CA ARG A 48 -43.35 -8.28 14.46
C ARG A 48 -44.66 -7.46 14.34
N PRO A 49 -44.66 -6.11 14.28
CA PRO A 49 -45.91 -5.33 14.20
C PRO A 49 -46.39 -5.04 12.76
N ALA A 50 -46.05 -5.86 11.76
CA ALA A 50 -46.60 -5.69 10.41
C ALA A 50 -48.13 -5.93 10.39
N SER A 51 -48.90 -4.83 10.48
CA SER A 51 -50.37 -4.79 10.47
C SER A 51 -50.96 -5.47 9.22
N PRO A 52 -52.12 -6.17 9.31
CA PRO A 52 -52.72 -6.90 8.19
C PRO A 52 -53.52 -6.00 7.23
N HIS A 53 -53.14 -4.73 7.09
CA HIS A 53 -53.79 -3.85 6.12
C HIS A 53 -53.22 -4.12 4.73
N GLN A 54 -53.97 -4.86 3.91
CA GLN A 54 -53.61 -5.09 2.51
C GLN A 54 -53.79 -3.78 1.71
N PRO A 55 -52.71 -3.16 1.21
CA PRO A 55 -52.84 -1.98 0.36
C PRO A 55 -53.48 -2.35 -0.97
N ASP A 56 -54.10 -1.39 -1.66
CA ASP A 56 -54.56 -1.56 -3.04
C ASP A 56 -53.41 -2.03 -3.97
N GLN A 57 -53.70 -2.87 -4.97
CA GLN A 57 -52.70 -3.57 -5.82
C GLN A 57 -51.75 -2.58 -6.53
N ARG A 58 -52.23 -1.39 -6.90
CA ARG A 58 -51.37 -0.31 -7.43
C ARG A 58 -50.40 0.24 -6.39
N ARG A 59 -50.84 0.44 -5.14
CA ARG A 59 -49.99 0.89 -4.03
C ARG A 59 -48.99 -0.19 -3.60
N LYS A 60 -49.31 -1.48 -3.77
CA LYS A 60 -48.40 -2.61 -3.50
C LYS A 60 -47.12 -2.56 -4.35
N PHE A 61 -47.19 -2.06 -5.58
CA PHE A 61 -46.02 -1.98 -6.48
C PHE A 61 -45.46 -0.56 -6.65
N ALA A 62 -46.33 0.47 -6.62
CA ALA A 62 -45.89 1.86 -6.81
C ALA A 62 -45.04 2.38 -5.64
N MET A 63 -45.35 2.02 -4.39
CA MET A 63 -44.56 2.48 -3.24
C MET A 63 -43.15 1.87 -3.20
N PRO A 64 -42.96 0.54 -3.34
CA PRO A 64 -41.61 -0.02 -3.43
C PRO A 64 -40.83 0.50 -4.63
N ALA A 65 -41.47 0.64 -5.80
CA ALA A 65 -40.80 1.19 -6.99
C ALA A 65 -40.37 2.63 -6.78
N ALA A 66 -41.22 3.48 -6.18
CA ALA A 66 -40.87 4.86 -5.85
C ALA A 66 -39.74 4.94 -4.81
N LEU A 67 -39.73 4.05 -3.80
CA LEU A 67 -38.64 3.94 -2.83
C LEU A 67 -37.33 3.52 -3.49
N VAL A 68 -37.37 2.53 -4.38
CA VAL A 68 -36.20 2.10 -5.15
C VAL A 68 -35.67 3.26 -5.99
N VAL A 69 -36.53 3.93 -6.76
CA VAL A 69 -36.14 5.10 -7.56
C VAL A 69 -35.56 6.20 -6.67
N LEU A 70 -36.18 6.50 -5.53
CA LEU A 70 -35.69 7.50 -4.58
C LEU A 70 -34.30 7.14 -4.05
N VAL A 71 -34.08 5.88 -3.66
CA VAL A 71 -32.76 5.40 -3.19
C VAL A 71 -31.72 5.49 -4.30
N PHE A 72 -32.07 5.10 -5.53
CA PHE A 72 -31.16 5.22 -6.68
C PHE A 72 -30.84 6.68 -7.03
N VAL A 73 -31.84 7.57 -7.04
CA VAL A 73 -31.64 9.00 -7.28
C VAL A 73 -30.82 9.63 -6.18
N ALA A 74 -31.12 9.34 -4.91
CA ALA A 74 -30.34 9.82 -3.78
C ALA A 74 -28.89 9.29 -3.84
N GLY A 75 -28.70 8.00 -4.14
CA GLY A 75 -27.39 7.39 -4.31
C GLY A 75 -26.60 8.02 -5.47
N ALA A 76 -27.25 8.25 -6.62
CA ALA A 76 -26.64 8.92 -7.76
C ALA A 76 -26.27 10.38 -7.44
N LEU A 77 -27.12 11.11 -6.72
CA LEU A 77 -26.86 12.48 -6.30
C LEU A 77 -25.68 12.56 -5.32
N VAL A 78 -25.64 11.66 -4.33
CA VAL A 78 -24.53 11.53 -3.38
C VAL A 78 -23.25 11.15 -4.12
N GLY A 79 -23.30 10.22 -5.08
CA GLY A 79 -22.17 9.84 -5.91
C GLY A 79 -21.65 11.01 -6.75
N ALA A 80 -22.54 11.72 -7.44
CA ALA A 80 -22.21 12.89 -8.27
C ALA A 80 -21.59 14.04 -7.43
N THR A 81 -22.00 14.18 -6.18
CA THR A 81 -21.48 15.19 -5.24
C THR A 81 -20.29 14.68 -4.40
N ARG A 82 -19.69 13.55 -4.77
CA ARG A 82 -18.56 12.93 -4.06
C ARG A 82 -18.83 12.74 -2.55
N GLY A 83 -20.03 12.30 -2.20
CA GLY A 83 -20.42 12.02 -0.81
C GLY A 83 -21.21 13.14 -0.13
N ALA A 84 -21.87 14.01 -0.90
CA ALA A 84 -22.62 15.17 -0.40
C ALA A 84 -21.77 16.06 0.53
N VAL A 85 -20.61 16.51 0.02
CA VAL A 85 -19.78 17.49 0.71
C VAL A 85 -20.56 18.81 0.78
N SER A 86 -21.07 19.13 1.97
CA SER A 86 -21.98 20.24 2.17
C SER A 86 -21.94 20.70 3.62
N PRO A 87 -22.11 22.01 3.90
CA PRO A 87 -22.32 22.50 5.27
C PRO A 87 -23.50 21.83 5.99
N LEU A 88 -24.47 21.29 5.25
CA LEU A 88 -25.59 20.50 5.81
C LEU A 88 -25.12 19.20 6.49
N ARG A 89 -23.90 18.74 6.18
CA ARG A 89 -23.22 17.62 6.83
C ARG A 89 -21.88 18.12 7.38
N PRO A 90 -21.85 18.79 8.55
CA PRO A 90 -20.64 19.45 9.07
C PRO A 90 -19.40 18.55 9.13
N ILE A 91 -19.60 17.25 9.37
CA ILE A 91 -18.50 16.28 9.40
C ILE A 91 -17.79 16.13 8.03
N SER A 92 -18.49 16.32 6.90
CA SER A 92 -17.90 16.20 5.56
C SER A 92 -17.09 17.42 5.13
N VAL A 93 -17.23 18.54 5.83
CA VAL A 93 -16.46 19.79 5.62
C VAL A 93 -15.51 20.09 6.78
N SER A 94 -15.32 19.13 7.69
CA SER A 94 -14.38 19.28 8.80
C SER A 94 -12.94 19.23 8.31
N ASP A 95 -12.01 19.87 9.01
CA ASP A 95 -10.57 19.80 8.71
C ASP A 95 -10.07 18.35 8.64
N LYS A 96 -10.64 17.46 9.48
CA LYS A 96 -10.39 16.02 9.47
C LYS A 96 -10.79 15.38 8.14
N ALA A 97 -11.98 15.69 7.63
CA ALA A 97 -12.47 15.17 6.36
C ALA A 97 -11.64 15.72 5.18
N HIS A 98 -11.30 17.01 5.20
CA HIS A 98 -10.42 17.61 4.19
C HIS A 98 -9.03 16.97 4.19
N PHE A 99 -8.47 16.69 5.37
CA PHE A 99 -7.20 15.97 5.49
C PHE A 99 -7.27 14.56 4.90
N ILE A 100 -8.28 13.76 5.23
CA ILE A 100 -8.43 12.43 4.60
C ILE A 100 -8.55 12.57 3.08
N GLN A 101 -9.37 13.50 2.60
CA GLN A 101 -9.58 13.70 1.17
C GLN A 101 -8.27 14.10 0.46
N GLU A 102 -7.44 14.93 1.10
CA GLU A 102 -6.12 15.29 0.55
C GLU A 102 -5.23 14.05 0.33
N TYR A 103 -5.19 13.11 1.28
CA TYR A 103 -4.41 11.88 1.12
C TYR A 103 -5.01 10.92 0.09
N VAL A 104 -6.33 10.86 -0.01
CA VAL A 104 -7.02 10.14 -1.09
C VAL A 104 -6.65 10.74 -2.45
N ASP A 105 -6.67 12.07 -2.59
CA ASP A 105 -6.30 12.75 -3.84
C ASP A 105 -4.81 12.53 -4.17
N ARG A 106 -3.93 12.55 -3.17
CA ARG A 106 -2.50 12.20 -3.34
C ARG A 106 -2.32 10.76 -3.83
N GLN A 107 -3.10 9.81 -3.31
CA GLN A 107 -3.06 8.40 -3.75
C GLN A 107 -3.53 8.22 -5.20
N HIS A 108 -4.48 9.03 -5.67
CA HIS A 108 -4.89 9.01 -7.08
C HIS A 108 -3.85 9.66 -8.01
N ASN A 109 -3.00 10.55 -7.49
CA ASN A 109 -2.02 11.33 -8.26
C ASN A 109 -0.58 10.78 -8.14
N LEU A 110 -0.42 9.44 -8.21
CA LEU A 110 0.89 8.80 -8.07
C LEU A 110 1.63 8.55 -9.39
N TYR A 111 1.04 8.88 -10.54
CA TYR A 111 1.59 8.51 -11.85
C TYR A 111 3.06 8.92 -12.04
N GLU A 112 3.39 10.17 -11.70
CA GLU A 112 4.75 10.69 -11.82
C GLU A 112 5.68 10.29 -10.67
N SER A 113 5.18 10.27 -9.43
CA SER A 113 6.00 9.96 -8.26
C SER A 113 6.41 8.48 -8.20
N TYR A 114 5.51 7.59 -8.63
CA TYR A 114 5.74 6.13 -8.64
C TYR A 114 6.24 5.66 -10.01
N TRP A 115 6.26 6.57 -10.99
CA TRP A 115 6.62 6.30 -12.37
C TRP A 115 5.76 5.17 -12.96
N LEU A 116 4.44 5.27 -12.80
CA LEU A 116 3.45 4.21 -13.10
C LEU A 116 3.37 3.81 -14.59
N LYS A 117 4.04 4.55 -15.47
CA LYS A 117 4.31 4.10 -16.84
C LYS A 117 5.21 2.85 -16.91
N CYS A 118 5.95 2.57 -15.84
CA CYS A 118 6.76 1.36 -15.63
C CYS A 118 6.03 0.25 -14.86
N ASP A 119 4.74 0.46 -14.55
CA ASP A 119 3.89 -0.51 -13.86
C ASP A 119 3.22 -1.45 -14.86
N ALA A 120 3.72 -2.69 -14.93
CA ALA A 120 3.19 -3.72 -15.81
C ALA A 120 1.77 -4.16 -15.44
N PHE A 121 1.46 -4.27 -14.14
CA PHE A 121 0.12 -4.64 -13.67
C PHE A 121 -0.91 -3.65 -14.18
N SER A 122 -0.70 -2.36 -13.93
CA SER A 122 -1.63 -1.33 -14.40
C SER A 122 -1.64 -1.19 -15.92
N ALA A 123 -0.50 -1.38 -16.60
CA ALA A 123 -0.42 -1.37 -18.05
C ALA A 123 -1.33 -2.44 -18.68
N LEU A 124 -1.17 -3.70 -18.26
CA LEU A 124 -1.83 -4.84 -18.86
C LEU A 124 -3.28 -5.01 -18.38
N THR A 125 -3.59 -4.69 -17.13
CA THR A 125 -4.91 -4.98 -16.53
C THR A 125 -5.87 -3.79 -16.51
N GLN A 126 -5.37 -2.56 -16.51
CA GLN A 126 -6.20 -1.35 -16.36
C GLN A 126 -6.16 -0.45 -17.60
N ARG A 127 -4.99 -0.29 -18.22
CA ARG A 127 -4.80 0.61 -19.38
C ARG A 127 -4.91 -0.08 -20.73
N GLY A 128 -5.01 -1.41 -20.77
CA GLY A 128 -5.10 -2.19 -22.02
C GLY A 128 -3.84 -2.12 -22.88
N GLN A 129 -2.68 -1.86 -22.27
CA GLN A 129 -1.39 -1.81 -22.94
C GLN A 129 -0.75 -3.20 -23.00
N SER A 130 0.06 -3.46 -24.02
CA SER A 130 0.81 -4.72 -24.16
C SER A 130 2.16 -4.73 -23.44
N ALA A 131 2.65 -3.56 -23.04
CA ALA A 131 3.96 -3.38 -22.44
C ALA A 131 4.02 -2.12 -21.57
N ILE A 132 5.05 -2.05 -20.71
CA ILE A 132 5.45 -0.80 -20.03
C ILE A 132 6.12 0.17 -21.02
N ASP A 133 6.19 1.44 -20.63
CA ASP A 133 6.89 2.46 -21.42
C ASP A 133 8.39 2.12 -21.60
N GLU A 134 8.89 2.21 -22.82
CA GLU A 134 10.28 1.83 -23.14
C GLU A 134 11.32 2.65 -22.36
N THR A 135 10.99 3.88 -21.96
CA THR A 135 11.91 4.73 -21.19
C THR A 135 12.26 4.16 -19.83
N CYS A 136 11.45 3.23 -19.30
CA CYS A 136 11.71 2.52 -18.05
C CYS A 136 12.95 1.61 -18.12
N THR A 137 13.31 1.13 -19.32
CA THR A 137 14.42 0.18 -19.54
C THR A 137 15.32 0.59 -20.71
N ARG A 138 15.20 1.82 -21.21
CA ARG A 138 16.05 2.38 -22.27
C ARG A 138 17.43 2.68 -21.70
N LYS A 139 18.48 2.10 -22.28
CA LYS A 139 19.88 2.33 -21.86
C LYS A 139 20.24 3.81 -21.93
N GLN A 140 20.73 4.37 -20.82
CA GLN A 140 21.13 5.79 -20.71
C GLN A 140 22.65 5.97 -20.57
N GLY A 141 23.37 4.90 -20.26
CA GLY A 141 24.82 4.90 -20.07
C GLY A 141 25.33 3.54 -19.59
N PRO A 142 26.64 3.41 -19.29
CA PRO A 142 27.18 2.22 -18.63
C PRO A 142 26.70 2.14 -17.18
N GLY A 143 26.45 0.92 -16.70
CA GLY A 143 26.13 0.68 -15.30
C GLY A 143 24.82 1.32 -14.84
N GLY A 144 24.82 1.81 -13.60
CA GLY A 144 23.69 2.53 -13.01
C GLY A 144 22.88 1.72 -11.99
N VAL A 145 21.68 2.23 -11.68
CA VAL A 145 20.78 1.67 -10.65
C VAL A 145 19.51 1.16 -11.30
N PHE A 146 19.15 -0.08 -11.01
CA PHE A 146 17.91 -0.71 -11.45
C PHE A 146 16.99 -0.96 -10.25
N LEU A 147 15.77 -0.42 -10.30
CA LEU A 147 14.75 -0.63 -9.28
C LEU A 147 13.78 -1.75 -9.71
N TRP A 148 13.67 -2.80 -8.89
CA TRP A 148 12.82 -3.96 -9.16
C TRP A 148 11.92 -4.30 -7.97
N GLY A 149 10.65 -4.59 -8.26
CA GLY A 149 9.74 -5.18 -7.27
C GLY A 149 8.30 -4.71 -7.43
N ASP A 150 7.58 -4.56 -6.32
CA ASP A 150 6.16 -4.24 -6.35
C ASP A 150 5.84 -2.75 -6.15
N SER A 151 4.64 -2.41 -5.68
CA SER A 151 4.26 -1.03 -5.38
C SER A 151 5.11 -0.36 -4.29
N HIS A 152 5.79 -1.11 -3.43
CA HIS A 152 6.76 -0.56 -2.49
C HIS A 152 8.07 -0.20 -3.17
N ALA A 153 8.46 -0.93 -4.23
CA ALA A 153 9.55 -0.48 -5.10
C ALA A 153 9.14 0.79 -5.86
N GLN A 154 7.92 0.85 -6.41
CA GLN A 154 7.41 2.07 -7.05
C GLN A 154 7.46 3.28 -6.10
N ALA A 155 7.14 3.08 -4.83
CA ALA A 155 7.17 4.13 -3.81
C ALA A 155 8.57 4.74 -3.55
N LEU A 156 9.65 4.07 -3.94
CA LEU A 156 11.04 4.57 -3.86
C LEU A 156 11.48 5.33 -5.12
N SER A 157 10.70 5.27 -6.20
CA SER A 157 11.06 5.76 -7.53
C SER A 157 11.41 7.24 -7.54
N LEU A 158 10.54 8.09 -6.95
CA LEU A 158 10.78 9.53 -6.88
C LEU A 158 12.10 9.84 -6.15
N GLY A 159 12.30 9.26 -4.97
CA GLY A 159 13.53 9.46 -4.20
C GLY A 159 14.78 9.09 -4.99
N LEU A 160 14.79 7.92 -5.63
CA LEU A 160 15.95 7.46 -6.41
C LEU A 160 16.19 8.34 -7.64
N ARG A 161 15.15 8.63 -8.43
CA ARG A 161 15.27 9.48 -9.64
C ARG A 161 15.72 10.90 -9.33
N THR A 162 15.30 11.45 -8.20
CA THR A 162 15.65 12.83 -7.82
C THR A 162 17.01 12.94 -7.16
N LEU A 163 17.45 11.93 -6.38
CA LEU A 163 18.63 12.03 -5.52
C LEU A 163 19.87 11.32 -6.07
N LEU A 164 19.73 10.43 -7.05
CA LEU A 164 20.87 9.91 -7.79
C LEU A 164 21.56 11.05 -8.56
N THR A 165 22.88 10.94 -8.74
CA THR A 165 23.62 11.93 -9.53
C THR A 165 23.09 11.96 -10.96
N ARG A 166 23.08 13.13 -11.61
CA ARG A 166 22.57 13.28 -12.98
C ARG A 166 23.25 12.38 -14.02
N THR A 167 24.45 11.89 -13.70
CA THR A 167 25.24 11.00 -14.55
C THR A 167 24.99 9.52 -14.29
N THR A 168 24.27 9.16 -13.22
CA THR A 168 23.95 7.76 -12.90
C THR A 168 22.71 7.32 -13.69
N PRO A 169 22.82 6.36 -14.61
CA PRO A 169 21.65 5.79 -15.29
C PRO A 169 20.66 5.19 -14.28
N PHE A 170 19.37 5.44 -14.49
CA PHE A 170 18.31 4.88 -13.67
C PHE A 170 17.31 4.12 -14.53
N TYR A 171 16.97 2.91 -14.08
CA TYR A 171 16.03 2.01 -14.74
C TYR A 171 15.02 1.47 -13.71
N GLN A 172 13.82 1.13 -14.16
CA GLN A 172 12.78 0.60 -13.27
C GLN A 172 11.92 -0.43 -13.97
N VAL A 173 11.70 -1.55 -13.29
CA VAL A 173 10.56 -2.43 -13.54
C VAL A 173 9.95 -2.73 -12.18
N ALA A 174 8.95 -1.94 -11.81
CA ALA A 174 8.26 -2.04 -10.53
C ALA A 174 6.75 -2.02 -10.75
N SER A 175 6.06 -3.08 -10.34
CA SER A 175 4.69 -3.38 -10.77
C SER A 175 3.78 -3.72 -9.60
N ALA A 176 2.60 -3.10 -9.54
CA ALA A 176 1.72 -3.25 -8.38
C ALA A 176 1.40 -4.73 -8.10
N SER A 177 1.50 -5.13 -6.83
CA SER A 177 1.26 -6.52 -6.35
C SER A 177 2.21 -7.60 -6.89
N CYS A 178 3.24 -7.26 -7.67
CA CYS A 178 4.15 -8.23 -8.28
C CYS A 178 5.47 -8.28 -7.53
N VAL A 179 5.58 -9.23 -6.60
CA VAL A 179 6.83 -9.46 -5.87
C VAL A 179 7.94 -9.95 -6.83
N PRO A 180 9.22 -9.64 -6.54
CA PRO A 180 10.36 -10.24 -7.23
C PRO A 180 10.28 -11.77 -7.18
N ASP A 181 10.15 -12.40 -8.34
CA ASP A 181 10.12 -13.85 -8.50
C ASP A 181 10.93 -14.24 -9.74
N LEU A 182 11.56 -15.41 -9.69
CA LEU A 182 12.29 -16.00 -10.81
C LEU A 182 11.48 -17.05 -11.56
N ASN A 183 10.35 -17.48 -10.99
CA ASN A 183 9.49 -18.48 -11.60
C ASN A 183 8.52 -17.82 -12.57
N ASP A 184 8.23 -18.54 -13.65
CA ASP A 184 7.18 -18.18 -14.61
C ASP A 184 5.96 -19.05 -14.33
N HIS A 185 4.84 -18.44 -13.96
CA HIS A 185 3.65 -19.16 -13.52
C HIS A 185 2.68 -19.46 -14.68
N GLU A 186 3.22 -19.73 -15.88
CA GLU A 186 2.54 -19.86 -17.20
C GLU A 186 1.24 -20.70 -17.22
N GLY A 187 0.95 -21.48 -16.18
CA GLY A 187 -0.24 -22.34 -16.03
C GLY A 187 -1.39 -21.83 -15.14
N ARG A 188 -1.31 -20.67 -14.46
CA ARG A 188 -2.39 -20.15 -13.58
C ARG A 188 -2.90 -18.80 -14.08
N ALA A 189 -3.69 -18.80 -15.15
CA ALA A 189 -3.94 -17.63 -16.01
C ALA A 189 -4.95 -16.59 -15.47
N SER A 190 -4.72 -16.00 -14.28
CA SER A 190 -5.35 -14.72 -13.93
C SER A 190 -4.70 -13.57 -14.70
N ALA A 191 -5.40 -12.46 -14.91
CA ALA A 191 -4.78 -11.26 -15.50
C ALA A 191 -3.61 -10.75 -14.64
N THR A 192 -3.72 -10.89 -13.33
CA THR A 192 -2.69 -10.53 -12.35
C THR A 192 -1.41 -11.35 -12.52
N SER A 193 -1.51 -12.67 -12.54
CA SER A 193 -0.33 -13.55 -12.68
C SER A 193 0.40 -13.30 -14.00
N LYS A 194 -0.34 -13.17 -15.11
CA LYS A 194 0.27 -12.80 -16.41
C LYS A 194 1.04 -11.49 -16.36
N ALA A 195 0.48 -10.48 -15.68
CA ALA A 195 1.16 -9.20 -15.54
C ALA A 195 2.40 -9.28 -14.65
N CYS A 196 2.39 -10.10 -13.60
CA CYS A 196 3.55 -10.32 -12.75
C CYS A 196 4.63 -11.16 -13.43
N ASP A 197 4.26 -12.20 -14.18
CA ASP A 197 5.19 -12.98 -15.01
C ASP A 197 5.86 -12.07 -16.06
N TYR A 198 5.06 -11.24 -16.75
CA TYR A 198 5.60 -10.21 -17.64
C TYR A 198 6.56 -9.26 -16.92
N SER A 199 6.16 -8.72 -15.76
CA SER A 199 6.99 -7.78 -14.99
C SER A 199 8.33 -8.39 -14.60
N ASN A 200 8.33 -9.59 -14.02
CA ASN A 200 9.54 -10.26 -13.57
C ASN A 200 10.43 -10.68 -14.75
N ARG A 201 9.84 -11.18 -15.84
CA ARG A 201 10.58 -11.50 -17.07
C ARG A 201 11.23 -10.25 -17.68
N THR A 202 10.48 -9.15 -17.79
CA THR A 202 11.00 -7.87 -18.30
C THR A 202 12.09 -7.31 -17.40
N ALA A 203 11.95 -7.41 -16.07
CA ALA A 203 12.99 -6.99 -15.13
C ALA A 203 14.29 -7.76 -15.36
N LEU A 204 14.23 -9.10 -15.36
CA LEU A 204 15.41 -9.96 -15.51
C LEU A 204 16.09 -9.78 -16.87
N GLN A 205 15.32 -9.74 -17.96
CA GLN A 205 15.85 -9.47 -19.30
C GLN A 205 16.49 -8.08 -19.42
N SER A 206 15.89 -7.08 -18.76
CA SER A 206 16.44 -5.72 -18.79
C SER A 206 17.72 -5.62 -17.96
N ILE A 207 17.80 -6.29 -16.81
CA ILE A 207 19.02 -6.34 -15.99
C ILE A 207 20.16 -7.00 -16.78
N ASP A 208 19.91 -8.16 -17.40
CA ASP A 208 20.88 -8.87 -18.25
C ASP A 208 21.35 -8.02 -19.43
N ARG A 209 20.44 -7.28 -20.09
CA ARG A 209 20.79 -6.40 -21.21
C ARG A 209 21.55 -5.14 -20.77
N LEU A 210 21.10 -4.49 -19.69
CA LEU A 210 21.58 -3.17 -19.27
C LEU A 210 22.87 -3.23 -18.45
N HIS A 211 23.13 -4.36 -17.78
CA HIS A 211 24.25 -4.55 -16.85
C HIS A 211 24.36 -3.42 -15.81
N PRO A 212 23.31 -3.17 -15.00
CA PRO A 212 23.38 -2.17 -13.93
C PRO A 212 24.41 -2.60 -12.88
N ASP A 213 25.11 -1.64 -12.28
CA ASP A 213 26.04 -1.92 -11.18
C ASP A 213 25.27 -2.34 -9.92
N ILE A 214 24.09 -1.75 -9.73
CA ILE A 214 23.27 -1.90 -8.52
C ILE A 214 21.85 -2.30 -8.90
N VAL A 215 21.31 -3.33 -8.24
CA VAL A 215 19.87 -3.63 -8.25
C VAL A 215 19.30 -3.36 -6.86
N VAL A 216 18.34 -2.43 -6.79
CA VAL A 216 17.55 -2.14 -5.59
C VAL A 216 16.24 -2.92 -5.68
N ILE A 217 15.98 -3.74 -4.67
CA ILE A 217 14.81 -4.61 -4.60
C ILE A 217 13.93 -4.18 -3.43
N ALA A 218 12.62 -4.06 -3.65
CA ALA A 218 11.66 -3.85 -2.58
C ALA A 218 10.35 -4.59 -2.87
N GLN A 219 9.70 -5.08 -1.82
CA GLN A 219 8.37 -5.68 -1.90
C GLN A 219 7.54 -5.24 -0.68
N LYS A 220 6.23 -5.43 -0.72
CA LYS A 220 5.34 -5.17 0.41
C LYS A 220 5.44 -6.28 1.45
N ASP A 221 5.15 -7.50 1.01
CA ASP A 221 4.90 -8.66 1.86
C ASP A 221 5.81 -9.83 1.48
N GLY A 222 5.97 -10.80 2.38
CA GLY A 222 6.66 -12.07 2.07
C GLY A 222 8.18 -12.00 2.02
N HIS A 223 8.79 -10.96 2.59
CA HIS A 223 10.25 -10.83 2.64
C HIS A 223 10.95 -12.00 3.34
N ASP A 224 10.26 -12.68 4.27
CA ASP A 224 10.74 -13.87 4.98
C ASP A 224 10.51 -15.17 4.20
N LYS A 225 9.84 -15.11 3.04
CA LYS A 225 9.47 -16.26 2.20
C LYS A 225 10.16 -16.25 0.84
N THR A 226 10.59 -15.08 0.36
CA THR A 226 11.32 -14.95 -0.91
C THR A 226 12.68 -15.65 -0.84
N ASP A 227 13.04 -16.42 -1.87
CA ASP A 227 14.35 -17.07 -1.99
C ASP A 227 15.42 -16.06 -2.44
N TRP A 228 15.90 -15.28 -1.48
CA TRP A 228 16.92 -14.26 -1.70
C TRP A 228 18.24 -14.83 -2.20
N LYS A 229 18.59 -16.07 -1.83
CA LYS A 229 19.83 -16.71 -2.29
C LYS A 229 19.77 -16.96 -3.79
N ARG A 230 18.65 -17.49 -4.29
CA ARG A 230 18.45 -17.75 -5.71
C ARG A 230 18.39 -16.45 -6.52
N ILE A 231 17.70 -15.43 -6.01
CA ILE A 231 17.69 -14.09 -6.62
C ILE A 231 19.10 -13.50 -6.68
N ALA A 232 19.84 -13.52 -5.58
CA ALA A 232 21.21 -12.99 -5.55
C ALA A 232 22.13 -13.71 -6.53
N ALA A 233 22.09 -15.03 -6.58
CA ALA A 233 22.88 -15.82 -7.52
C ALA A 233 22.54 -15.46 -8.98
N ARG A 234 21.25 -15.31 -9.30
CA ARG A 234 20.81 -14.93 -10.66
C ARG A 234 21.30 -13.55 -11.06
N LEU A 235 21.13 -12.55 -10.19
CA LEU A 235 21.56 -11.18 -10.45
C LEU A 235 23.08 -11.03 -10.56
N LYS A 236 23.84 -11.69 -9.66
CA LYS A 236 25.31 -11.74 -9.75
C LYS A 236 25.76 -12.42 -11.05
N GLY A 237 25.03 -13.43 -11.52
CA GLY A 237 25.25 -14.06 -12.83
C GLY A 237 25.08 -13.12 -14.03
N PHE A 238 24.31 -12.04 -13.89
CA PHE A 238 24.19 -10.97 -14.89
C PHE A 238 25.25 -9.87 -14.74
N GLY A 239 26.22 -10.03 -13.83
CA GLY A 239 27.26 -9.04 -13.57
C GLY A 239 26.83 -7.89 -12.66
N VAL A 240 25.69 -8.00 -11.98
CA VAL A 240 25.30 -7.03 -10.94
C VAL A 240 26.29 -7.10 -9.79
N LYS A 241 26.92 -5.97 -9.48
CA LYS A 241 27.96 -5.87 -8.44
C LYS A 241 27.35 -5.82 -7.05
N HIS A 242 26.28 -5.03 -6.90
CA HIS A 242 25.66 -4.76 -5.61
C HIS A 242 24.15 -4.99 -5.66
N ILE A 243 23.64 -5.69 -4.65
CA ILE A 243 22.20 -5.95 -4.50
C ILE A 243 21.78 -5.34 -3.17
N VAL A 244 20.84 -4.41 -3.22
CA VAL A 244 20.30 -3.72 -2.05
C VAL A 244 18.84 -4.14 -1.87
N LEU A 245 18.55 -4.86 -0.80
CA LEU A 245 17.19 -5.24 -0.42
C LEU A 245 16.65 -4.28 0.62
N ILE A 246 15.54 -3.63 0.29
CA ILE A 246 14.78 -2.80 1.22
C ILE A 246 13.86 -3.70 2.04
N GLY A 247 13.95 -3.59 3.36
CA GLY A 247 13.12 -4.33 4.29
C GLY A 247 11.68 -3.82 4.37
N PRO A 248 10.81 -4.53 5.11
CA PRO A 248 9.42 -4.15 5.26
C PRO A 248 9.29 -2.77 5.91
N MET A 249 8.23 -2.06 5.52
CA MET A 249 7.85 -0.75 6.03
C MET A 249 6.86 -0.90 7.19
N PRO A 250 6.85 0.01 8.19
CA PRO A 250 5.77 0.05 9.18
C PRO A 250 4.42 0.15 8.48
N SER A 251 3.45 -0.67 8.87
CA SER A 251 2.13 -0.75 8.24
C SER A 251 1.03 -0.45 9.26
N TRP A 252 -0.02 0.25 8.83
CA TRP A 252 -1.10 0.75 9.68
C TRP A 252 -2.47 0.30 9.19
N SER A 253 -3.31 -0.19 10.10
CA SER A 253 -4.69 -0.60 9.80
C SER A 253 -5.72 0.36 10.40
N PRO A 254 -6.65 0.93 9.62
CA PRO A 254 -6.84 0.72 8.18
C PRO A 254 -5.90 1.54 7.29
N SER A 255 -5.41 2.70 7.76
CA SER A 255 -4.41 3.52 7.07
C SER A 255 -3.81 4.56 8.02
N LEU A 256 -2.59 5.03 7.73
CA LEU A 256 -1.95 6.06 8.56
C LEU A 256 -2.77 7.36 8.65
N PRO A 257 -3.31 7.94 7.54
CA PRO A 257 -4.17 9.12 7.64
C PRO A 257 -5.38 8.93 8.56
N SER A 258 -5.99 7.74 8.55
CA SER A 258 -7.12 7.42 9.42
C SER A 258 -6.71 7.36 10.90
N VAL A 259 -5.58 6.72 11.21
CA VAL A 259 -5.03 6.67 12.57
C VAL A 259 -4.80 8.08 13.11
N ILE A 260 -4.21 8.95 12.29
CA ILE A 260 -3.94 10.33 12.62
C ILE A 260 -5.22 11.12 12.91
N VAL A 261 -6.23 11.03 12.04
CA VAL A 261 -7.49 11.76 12.21
C VAL A 261 -8.29 11.30 13.44
N ASN A 262 -8.21 10.01 13.77
CA ASN A 262 -9.03 9.41 14.80
C ASN A 262 -8.41 9.52 16.20
N ARG A 263 -7.08 9.40 16.31
CA ARG A 263 -6.39 9.26 17.60
C ARG A 263 -5.29 10.29 17.85
N HIS A 264 -4.72 10.89 16.79
CA HIS A 264 -3.57 11.81 16.90
C HIS A 264 -3.82 13.17 16.25
N TRP A 265 -5.10 13.58 16.18
CA TRP A 265 -5.47 14.83 15.50
C TRP A 265 -5.04 16.04 16.34
N GLY A 266 -4.39 17.01 15.70
CA GLY A 266 -3.83 18.19 16.37
C GLY A 266 -2.46 17.95 17.02
N LEU A 267 -1.97 16.70 17.05
CA LEU A 267 -0.63 16.37 17.55
C LEU A 267 0.41 16.50 16.44
N SER A 268 1.62 16.94 16.82
CA SER A 268 2.75 17.16 15.93
C SER A 268 3.90 16.17 16.14
N GLU A 269 3.61 15.05 16.82
CA GLU A 269 4.61 14.02 17.11
C GLU A 269 5.12 13.40 15.80
N SER A 270 6.43 13.21 15.72
CA SER A 270 7.05 12.56 14.57
C SER A 270 6.93 11.04 14.63
N TYR A 271 6.85 10.48 15.84
CA TYR A 271 6.72 9.06 16.12
C TYR A 271 5.46 8.82 16.95
N ILE A 272 4.69 7.79 16.61
CA ILE A 272 3.52 7.40 17.40
C ILE A 272 3.60 5.91 17.74
N ARG A 273 3.10 5.58 18.94
CA ARG A 273 2.75 4.22 19.36
C ARG A 273 1.25 4.10 19.27
N ASP A 274 0.75 3.16 18.48
CA ASP A 274 -0.69 3.00 18.27
C ASP A 274 -1.05 1.53 17.99
N PRO A 275 -2.18 1.01 18.51
CA PRO A 275 -2.65 -0.35 18.23
C PRO A 275 -2.89 -0.65 16.74
N ALA A 276 -3.01 0.37 15.90
CA ALA A 276 -3.14 0.21 14.45
C ALA A 276 -1.85 -0.25 13.76
N LEU A 277 -0.68 -0.14 14.41
CA LEU A 277 0.59 -0.59 13.87
C LEU A 277 0.62 -2.13 13.79
N ASP A 278 0.85 -2.67 12.59
CA ASP A 278 1.07 -4.10 12.41
C ASP A 278 2.43 -4.52 12.99
N GLN A 279 2.42 -5.13 14.17
CA GLN A 279 3.67 -5.58 14.81
C GLN A 279 4.31 -6.78 14.09
N SER A 280 3.58 -7.47 13.21
CA SER A 280 4.13 -8.63 12.51
C SER A 280 5.29 -8.27 11.57
N VAL A 281 5.33 -7.02 11.06
CA VAL A 281 6.41 -6.56 10.18
C VAL A 281 7.77 -6.49 10.88
N MET A 282 7.81 -6.33 12.21
CA MET A 282 9.06 -6.33 12.99
C MET A 282 9.71 -7.72 12.98
N ARG A 283 8.90 -8.77 13.14
CA ARG A 283 9.36 -10.17 13.08
C ARG A 283 9.83 -10.53 11.68
N VAL A 284 9.12 -10.06 10.65
CA VAL A 284 9.50 -10.26 9.25
C VAL A 284 10.84 -9.58 8.97
N ASP A 285 11.04 -8.33 9.39
CA ASP A 285 12.30 -7.61 9.21
C ASP A 285 13.51 -8.36 9.79
N GLN A 286 13.38 -8.83 11.03
CA GLN A 286 14.42 -9.61 11.70
C GLN A 286 14.75 -10.91 10.95
N ALA A 287 13.74 -11.64 10.49
CA ALA A 287 13.94 -12.86 9.71
C ALA A 287 14.60 -12.57 8.35
N THR A 288 14.15 -11.54 7.65
CA THR A 288 14.70 -11.12 6.36
C THR A 288 16.15 -10.68 6.47
N ARG A 289 16.53 -9.98 7.54
CA ARG A 289 17.93 -9.60 7.79
C ARG A 289 18.87 -10.80 7.75
N ALA A 290 18.50 -11.90 8.40
CA ALA A 290 19.30 -13.12 8.41
C ALA A 290 19.37 -13.77 7.02
N LEU A 291 18.25 -13.79 6.30
CA LEU A 291 18.19 -14.34 4.94
C LEU A 291 19.06 -13.53 3.97
N ALA A 292 18.95 -12.20 3.98
CA ALA A 292 19.71 -11.30 3.13
C ALA A 292 21.22 -11.40 3.39
N LEU A 293 21.63 -11.44 4.67
CA LEU A 293 23.02 -11.67 5.05
C LEU A 293 23.55 -12.99 4.48
N SER A 294 22.78 -14.07 4.60
CA SER A 294 23.16 -15.39 4.07
C SER A 294 23.22 -15.45 2.53
N ALA A 295 22.60 -14.50 1.84
CA ALA A 295 22.62 -14.35 0.39
C ALA A 295 23.71 -13.36 -0.10
N GLY A 296 24.42 -12.71 0.83
CA GLY A 296 25.36 -11.63 0.50
C GLY A 296 24.68 -10.47 -0.20
N ILE A 297 23.51 -10.07 0.32
CA ILE A 297 22.73 -8.91 -0.10
C ILE A 297 22.81 -7.84 0.99
N GLN A 298 22.97 -6.58 0.60
CA GLN A 298 22.94 -5.46 1.52
C GLN A 298 21.49 -5.18 1.94
N PHE A 299 21.18 -5.38 3.22
CA PHE A 299 19.83 -5.23 3.75
C PHE A 299 19.62 -3.88 4.44
N VAL A 300 18.57 -3.16 4.02
CA VAL A 300 18.16 -1.88 4.61
C VAL A 300 16.87 -2.10 5.40
N SER A 301 17.01 -2.37 6.70
CA SER A 301 15.86 -2.45 7.60
C SER A 301 15.20 -1.09 7.74
N LEU A 302 14.01 -0.92 7.17
CA LEU A 302 13.23 0.31 7.37
C LEU A 302 12.57 0.32 8.75
N ILE A 303 12.29 -0.85 9.35
CA ILE A 303 11.80 -0.95 10.72
C ILE A 303 12.79 -0.31 11.70
N ASP A 304 14.05 -0.72 11.69
CA ASP A 304 15.05 -0.19 12.63
C ASP A 304 15.34 1.31 12.42
N LYS A 305 15.12 1.82 11.20
CA LYS A 305 15.36 3.22 10.84
C LYS A 305 14.17 4.12 11.13
N LEU A 306 12.96 3.58 11.06
CA LEU A 306 11.72 4.35 11.21
C LEU A 306 11.04 4.11 12.55
N CYS A 307 11.41 3.09 13.32
CA CYS A 307 10.79 2.77 14.60
C CYS A 307 11.79 2.77 15.76
N ILE A 308 11.32 3.19 16.92
CA ILE A 308 12.02 3.13 18.20
C ILE A 308 11.14 2.30 19.12
N ALA A 309 11.56 1.06 19.41
CA ALA A 309 10.69 0.03 19.98
C ALA A 309 9.41 -0.13 19.14
N ASP A 310 8.24 0.15 19.71
CA ASP A 310 6.92 0.07 19.09
C ASP A 310 6.34 1.43 18.67
N ALA A 311 7.15 2.50 18.73
CA ALA A 311 6.79 3.81 18.22
C ALA A 311 7.43 4.03 16.83
N CYS A 312 6.63 4.20 15.80
CA CYS A 312 7.12 4.36 14.43
C CYS A 312 6.90 5.78 13.91
N ARG A 313 7.80 6.23 13.04
CA ARG A 313 7.78 7.54 12.41
C ARG A 313 6.58 7.64 11.47
N VAL A 314 5.79 8.68 11.68
CA VAL A 314 4.59 8.97 10.88
C VAL A 314 4.67 10.31 10.17
N ARG A 315 5.52 11.23 10.65
CA ARG A 315 5.75 12.53 10.01
C ARG A 315 7.22 12.74 9.70
N LEU A 316 7.45 13.53 8.66
CA LEU A 316 8.79 13.95 8.28
C LEU A 316 9.27 15.05 9.23
N GLU A 317 10.59 15.16 9.39
CA GLU A 317 11.17 16.19 10.23
C GLU A 317 10.76 17.57 9.76
N ASN A 318 10.31 18.41 10.70
CA ASN A 318 9.85 19.77 10.45
C ASN A 318 8.70 19.88 9.43
N SER A 319 7.92 18.81 9.23
CA SER A 319 6.77 18.80 8.32
C SER A 319 5.54 18.18 8.96
N ARG A 320 4.37 18.67 8.56
CA ARG A 320 3.08 18.03 8.88
C ARG A 320 2.73 16.91 7.90
N SER A 321 3.41 16.80 6.76
CA SER A 321 3.21 15.71 5.80
C SER A 321 3.50 14.36 6.44
N LEU A 322 2.62 13.39 6.16
CA LEU A 322 2.80 12.02 6.60
C LEU A 322 3.86 11.33 5.76
N LEU A 323 4.58 10.41 6.39
CA LEU A 323 5.54 9.52 5.74
C LEU A 323 4.86 8.63 4.70
N GLN A 324 3.62 8.22 4.96
CA GLN A 324 2.85 7.30 4.14
C GLN A 324 1.51 7.90 3.73
N ILE A 325 1.02 7.50 2.56
CA ILE A 325 -0.24 7.97 1.99
C ILE A 325 -1.44 7.10 2.36
N ASP A 326 -1.20 5.84 2.71
CA ASP A 326 -2.24 4.87 3.06
C ASP A 326 -1.79 3.97 4.21
N SER A 327 -2.06 2.66 4.15
CA SER A 327 -1.60 1.67 5.12
C SER A 327 -0.09 1.45 5.14
N GLY A 328 0.66 1.73 4.06
CA GLY A 328 2.09 1.39 4.00
C GLY A 328 2.90 2.02 2.86
N HIS A 329 2.24 2.59 1.85
CA HIS A 329 2.92 3.22 0.71
C HIS A 329 3.49 4.60 1.08
N LEU A 330 4.73 4.89 0.66
CA LEU A 330 5.36 6.19 0.92
C LEU A 330 4.65 7.33 0.19
N SER A 331 4.54 8.48 0.84
CA SER A 331 4.26 9.75 0.16
C SER A 331 5.43 10.16 -0.73
N ALA A 332 5.22 11.14 -1.61
CA ALA A 332 6.29 11.70 -2.42
C ALA A 332 7.43 12.23 -1.52
N GLU A 333 7.07 12.95 -0.46
CA GLU A 333 8.01 13.47 0.51
C GLU A 333 8.64 12.34 1.34
N GLY A 334 7.88 11.29 1.66
CA GLY A 334 8.38 10.08 2.31
C GLY A 334 9.40 9.31 1.47
N SER A 335 9.18 9.21 0.17
CA SER A 335 10.11 8.63 -0.80
C SER A 335 11.46 9.37 -0.78
N LEU A 336 11.42 10.70 -0.88
CA LEU A 336 12.61 11.54 -0.81
C LEU A 336 13.34 11.38 0.54
N TYR A 337 12.60 11.34 1.65
CA TYR A 337 13.18 11.19 2.99
C TYR A 337 13.85 9.82 3.18
N VAL A 338 13.16 8.72 2.86
CA VAL A 338 13.68 7.36 3.03
C VAL A 338 14.88 7.14 2.13
N VAL A 339 14.79 7.55 0.86
CA VAL A 339 15.91 7.36 -0.07
C VAL A 339 17.12 8.17 0.37
N ARG A 340 16.95 9.46 0.73
CA ARG A 340 18.06 10.31 1.16
C ARG A 340 18.79 9.75 2.36
N ASN A 341 18.05 9.35 3.39
CA ASN A 341 18.64 9.03 4.69
C ASN A 341 19.06 7.56 4.83
N TYR A 342 18.39 6.64 4.12
CA TYR A 342 18.53 5.20 4.39
C TYR A 342 18.91 4.37 3.17
N VAL A 343 18.53 4.76 1.95
CA VAL A 343 18.84 3.97 0.74
C VAL A 343 20.09 4.48 0.04
N LEU A 344 20.16 5.77 -0.30
CA LEU A 344 21.27 6.35 -1.04
C LEU A 344 22.65 6.14 -0.37
N PRO A 345 22.80 6.24 0.96
CA PRO A 345 24.08 5.95 1.62
C PRO A 345 24.57 4.51 1.38
N GLN A 346 23.64 3.57 1.14
CA GLN A 346 23.94 2.17 0.86
C GLN A 346 24.40 1.97 -0.59
N LEU A 347 24.08 2.91 -1.49
CA LEU A 347 24.49 2.85 -2.90
C LEU A 347 25.87 3.48 -3.14
N VAL A 348 26.28 4.44 -2.31
CA VAL A 348 27.51 5.24 -2.47
C VAL A 348 28.71 4.65 -1.71
N ASN A 349 28.48 4.00 -0.56
CA ASN A 349 29.55 3.54 0.34
C ASN A 349 30.51 2.49 -0.24
N GLU A 350 30.29 1.98 -1.45
CA GLU A 350 31.22 1.06 -2.11
C GLU A 350 31.90 1.64 -3.37
N SER A 351 31.43 2.78 -3.90
CA SER A 351 32.10 3.46 -5.01
C SER A 351 33.41 4.16 -4.59
N SER A 352 33.58 4.40 -3.28
CA SER A 352 34.79 4.92 -2.64
C SER A 352 35.76 3.80 -2.21
N THR A 353 35.24 2.64 -1.83
CA THR A 353 36.08 1.51 -1.36
C THR A 353 36.83 0.82 -2.50
N GLN A 354 36.28 0.81 -3.73
CA GLN A 354 37.01 0.31 -4.91
C GLN A 354 38.06 1.30 -5.44
N ARG A 355 37.93 2.60 -5.18
CA ARG A 355 38.93 3.61 -5.62
C ARG A 355 40.15 3.71 -4.71
N GLY A 356 40.07 3.19 -3.48
CA GLY A 356 41.19 3.16 -2.52
C GLY A 356 42.03 1.88 -2.58
N ALA A 357 41.63 0.89 -3.39
CA ALA A 357 42.38 -0.37 -3.56
C ALA A 357 43.18 -0.44 -4.88
N GLU A 358 43.09 0.61 -5.72
CA GLU A 358 43.85 0.78 -6.97
C GLU A 358 44.87 1.94 -6.90
N LEU A 359 45.16 2.43 -5.69
CA LEU A 359 46.27 3.33 -5.36
C LEU A 359 47.17 2.64 -4.35
#